data_AF-A0A7X8DBM0-F1
#
_entry.id   AF-A0A7X8DBM0-F1
#
_cell.length_a   1.000
_cell.length_b   1.000
_cell.length_c   1.000
_cell.angle_alpha   90.00
_cell.angle_beta   90.00
_cell.angle_gamma   90.00
#
_symmetry.space_group_name_H-M   'P 1'
#
loop_
_entity.id
_entity.type
_entity.pdbx_description
1 polymer ?
#
loop_
_entity_poly.entity_id
_entity_poly.type
_entity_poly.pdbx_seq_one_letter_code
_entity_poly.pdbx_strand_id
1 'polypeptide(L)'
;MIYNNCGTQVPEAPKKKHKNKKLFIILAGTALALILIVVFLIVPLITNKTKRSKYDNAVALLNAGNYAQAKVEFTELGNFEDSKEKVEYCQNKEKYDNAMELLNNGDYAKAKEQFAELGDFEEAQAKAEYCQNKEKYESAIALLDAGEYAQAEEQFIELGDFEEAQSKAEYCQNKVKYDNAVALLDHGDYAQAKEQFTALGDFEDAVVQAKNCENIIAYEEAEELLTQEKYNEAAEAFEQLGNFRDSIGKAEYCENWLDYLQAEELFEAGDYIAAKALYEKLPEISFPEAAEKYSTCNKKEKYEAAETLYTEGSYYDAYLAFEALGSFEDAEQRMIECIQTFPYTGEQYRNPDYAWNDLSLLIVPPDTDQSRNYIKIYTPDDVLVSTIAIDQGATSEVYLPQGSYRIRNAYGTGDWFGEADMFGDEGTYLILLNGDSDEDLFYLETYGIYTLYLRSAEDVYGEPVDLKTESRDNF
;
A
#
# COMPACT_ATOMS: atom_id res chain seq x y z
N MET A 1 -127.08 -27.58 88.96
CA MET A 1 -127.29 -29.01 88.62
C MET A 1 -127.21 -29.09 87.09
N ILE A 2 -126.26 -29.87 86.52
CA ILE A 2 -126.47 -31.25 86.00
C ILE A 2 -127.38 -31.23 84.75
N TYR A 3 -127.05 -31.76 83.57
CA TYR A 3 -125.84 -32.37 82.97
C TYR A 3 -126.18 -32.69 81.48
N ASN A 4 -125.18 -32.97 80.61
CA ASN A 4 -125.30 -33.85 79.41
C ASN A 4 -126.26 -33.40 78.26
N ASN A 5 -126.21 -33.94 77.02
CA ASN A 5 -125.29 -34.91 76.40
C ASN A 5 -125.06 -34.67 74.88
N CYS A 6 -124.19 -35.49 74.30
CA CYS A 6 -123.83 -35.61 72.87
C CYS A 6 -124.99 -35.90 71.90
N GLY A 7 -124.83 -35.52 70.61
CA GLY A 7 -125.68 -35.91 69.48
C GLY A 7 -125.04 -35.59 68.12
N THR A 8 -125.18 -36.47 67.12
CA THR A 8 -124.33 -36.54 65.90
C THR A 8 -125.01 -36.19 64.56
N GLN A 9 -124.21 -35.68 63.62
CA GLN A 9 -124.29 -35.78 62.13
C GLN A 9 -125.37 -35.04 61.28
N VAL A 10 -124.89 -34.09 60.45
CA VAL A 10 -125.03 -33.88 58.96
C VAL A 10 -126.19 -34.63 58.24
N PRO A 11 -127.02 -34.03 57.31
CA PRO A 11 -126.61 -33.16 56.17
C PRO A 11 -127.54 -32.02 55.63
N GLU A 12 -127.01 -31.27 54.66
CA GLU A 12 -127.63 -30.46 53.57
C GLU A 12 -128.56 -29.22 53.83
N ALA A 13 -128.66 -28.35 52.80
CA ALA A 13 -129.12 -26.93 52.86
C ALA A 13 -130.51 -26.68 52.23
N PRO A 14 -131.22 -25.54 52.50
CA PRO A 14 -131.16 -24.40 51.54
C PRO A 14 -131.55 -22.94 52.01
N LYS A 15 -131.02 -21.93 51.28
CA LYS A 15 -131.56 -20.61 50.79
C LYS A 15 -132.52 -19.66 51.61
N LYS A 16 -132.13 -18.35 51.60
CA LYS A 16 -132.91 -17.05 51.63
C LYS A 16 -133.59 -16.64 52.99
N LYS A 17 -133.68 -15.37 53.46
CA LYS A 17 -134.21 -14.14 52.80
C LYS A 17 -134.14 -12.83 53.69
N HIS A 18 -133.39 -11.81 53.25
CA HIS A 18 -133.71 -10.34 53.20
C HIS A 18 -134.19 -9.43 54.39
N LYS A 19 -133.64 -8.18 54.44
CA LYS A 19 -134.14 -6.87 55.01
C LYS A 19 -133.89 -6.61 56.52
N ASN A 20 -133.63 -5.38 57.04
CA ASN A 20 -133.40 -4.04 56.45
C ASN A 20 -132.68 -3.04 57.42
N LYS A 21 -131.81 -2.16 56.86
CA LYS A 21 -131.32 -0.79 57.24
C LYS A 21 -131.77 -0.15 58.58
N LYS A 22 -130.90 0.47 59.42
CA LYS A 22 -130.23 1.82 59.35
C LYS A 22 -129.37 2.05 60.64
N LEU A 23 -128.52 3.08 60.90
CA LEU A 23 -127.72 4.07 60.13
C LEU A 23 -126.93 5.02 61.10
N PHE A 24 -125.59 5.08 61.09
CA PHE A 24 -124.69 6.12 61.69
C PHE A 24 -123.26 5.97 61.09
N ILE A 25 -122.91 6.50 59.91
CA ILE A 25 -122.34 7.82 59.51
C ILE A 25 -121.03 8.30 60.22
N ILE A 26 -120.06 8.73 59.38
CA ILE A 26 -118.86 9.60 59.58
C ILE A 26 -117.53 8.96 60.06
N LEU A 27 -116.60 8.68 59.11
CA LEU A 27 -115.14 8.98 59.14
C LEU A 27 -114.36 8.18 58.06
N ALA A 28 -114.43 8.61 56.78
CA ALA A 28 -113.64 7.97 55.70
C ALA A 28 -113.14 8.91 54.58
N GLY A 29 -113.71 10.12 54.42
CA GLY A 29 -113.36 11.03 53.32
C GLY A 29 -112.11 11.89 53.57
N THR A 30 -111.86 12.32 54.82
CA THR A 30 -110.72 13.19 55.16
C THR A 30 -109.39 12.45 55.22
N ALA A 31 -109.41 11.15 55.53
CA ALA A 31 -108.22 10.32 55.55
C ALA A 31 -107.58 10.21 54.15
N LEU A 32 -108.36 10.00 53.07
CA LEU A 32 -107.81 9.96 51.72
C LEU A 32 -107.20 11.29 51.29
N ALA A 33 -107.85 12.43 51.58
CA ALA A 33 -107.33 13.74 51.22
C ALA A 33 -106.04 14.11 51.98
N LEU A 34 -105.94 13.77 53.27
CA LEU A 34 -104.72 13.97 54.05
C LEU A 34 -103.62 12.96 53.69
N ILE A 35 -103.94 11.71 53.37
CA ILE A 35 -102.98 10.75 52.84
C ILE A 35 -102.46 11.24 51.48
N LEU A 36 -103.31 11.78 50.61
CA LEU A 36 -102.88 12.38 49.34
C LEU A 36 -101.99 13.62 49.59
N ILE A 37 -102.33 14.51 50.52
CA ILE A 37 -101.46 15.67 50.85
C ILE A 37 -100.12 15.21 51.46
N VAL A 38 -100.12 14.20 52.34
CA VAL A 38 -98.89 13.62 52.90
C VAL A 38 -98.06 12.97 51.79
N VAL A 39 -98.66 12.18 50.90
CA VAL A 39 -97.98 11.48 49.79
C VAL A 39 -97.52 12.43 48.68
N PHE A 40 -98.20 13.56 48.46
CA PHE A 40 -97.93 14.48 47.34
C PHE A 40 -97.17 15.75 47.74
N LEU A 41 -97.11 16.12 49.03
CA LEU A 41 -96.33 17.27 49.53
C LEU A 41 -95.29 16.91 50.60
N ILE A 42 -95.59 15.99 51.54
CA ILE A 42 -94.67 15.69 52.65
C ILE A 42 -93.67 14.59 52.28
N VAL A 43 -94.10 13.53 51.60
CA VAL A 43 -93.24 12.46 51.09
C VAL A 43 -92.16 13.02 50.14
N PRO A 44 -92.45 13.82 49.09
CA PRO A 44 -91.40 14.42 48.27
C PRO A 44 -90.45 15.34 49.04
N LEU A 45 -90.91 15.99 50.12
CA LEU A 45 -90.09 16.91 50.92
C LEU A 45 -89.16 16.15 51.88
N ILE A 46 -89.63 15.04 52.47
CA ILE A 46 -88.80 14.14 53.29
C ILE A 46 -87.80 13.38 52.41
N THR A 47 -88.22 12.85 51.25
CA THR A 47 -87.31 12.11 50.35
C THR A 47 -86.26 13.03 49.71
N ASN A 48 -86.58 14.29 49.40
CA ASN A 48 -85.56 15.24 48.96
C ASN A 48 -84.56 15.57 50.09
N LYS A 49 -84.98 15.64 51.35
CA LYS A 49 -84.06 15.92 52.47
C LYS A 49 -83.08 14.77 52.73
N THR A 50 -83.51 13.52 52.64
CA THR A 50 -82.61 12.35 52.74
C THR A 50 -81.72 12.19 51.51
N LYS A 51 -82.24 12.43 50.30
CA LYS A 51 -81.42 12.48 49.08
C LYS A 51 -80.33 13.55 49.15
N ARG A 52 -80.66 14.77 49.62
CA ARG A 52 -79.67 15.84 49.79
C ARG A 52 -78.52 15.43 50.70
N SER A 53 -78.82 14.83 51.86
CA SER A 53 -77.77 14.37 52.79
C SER A 53 -76.90 13.24 52.22
N LYS A 54 -77.45 12.35 51.38
CA LYS A 54 -76.67 11.34 50.66
C LYS A 54 -75.80 11.99 49.58
N TYR A 55 -76.34 12.94 48.83
CA TYR A 55 -75.63 13.69 47.80
C TYR A 55 -74.45 14.48 48.38
N ASP A 56 -74.64 15.19 49.48
CA ASP A 56 -73.56 15.93 50.16
C ASP A 56 -72.42 14.98 50.64
N ASN A 57 -72.77 13.76 51.09
CA ASN A 57 -71.79 12.71 51.42
C ASN A 57 -71.07 12.15 50.19
N ALA A 58 -71.80 11.86 49.11
CA ALA A 58 -71.22 11.39 47.86
C ALA A 58 -70.26 12.42 47.23
N VAL A 59 -70.59 13.72 47.34
CA VAL A 59 -69.69 14.82 46.97
C VAL A 59 -68.45 14.89 47.87
N ALA A 60 -68.58 14.64 49.18
CA ALA A 60 -67.43 14.55 50.07
C ALA A 60 -66.49 13.37 49.72
N LEU A 61 -67.05 12.21 49.38
CA LEU A 61 -66.29 11.04 48.91
C LEU A 61 -65.59 11.32 47.57
N LEU A 62 -66.27 11.98 46.63
CA LEU A 62 -65.71 12.41 45.34
C LEU A 62 -64.51 13.33 45.53
N ASN A 63 -64.67 14.38 46.36
CA ASN A 63 -63.63 15.36 46.64
C ASN A 63 -62.46 14.76 47.44
N ALA A 64 -62.67 13.64 48.13
CA ALA A 64 -61.63 12.86 48.81
C ALA A 64 -60.92 11.84 47.89
N GLY A 65 -61.21 11.82 46.59
CA GLY A 65 -60.64 10.88 45.62
C GLY A 65 -61.18 9.45 45.74
N ASN A 66 -62.26 9.23 46.50
CA ASN A 66 -62.81 7.91 46.77
C ASN A 66 -63.90 7.55 45.74
N TYR A 67 -63.50 7.53 44.47
CA TYR A 67 -64.39 7.44 43.31
C TYR A 67 -65.27 6.18 43.33
N ALA A 68 -64.73 5.03 43.76
CA ALA A 68 -65.48 3.79 43.86
C ALA A 68 -66.66 3.88 44.86
N GLN A 69 -66.48 4.51 46.02
CA GLN A 69 -67.56 4.70 47.00
C GLN A 69 -68.51 5.83 46.59
N ALA A 70 -67.99 6.92 46.02
CA ALA A 70 -68.80 8.02 45.48
C ALA A 70 -69.75 7.52 44.36
N LYS A 71 -69.25 6.69 43.43
CA LYS A 71 -70.03 6.05 42.35
C LYS A 71 -71.24 5.29 42.89
N VAL A 72 -71.09 4.54 43.97
CA VAL A 72 -72.20 3.77 44.58
C VAL A 72 -73.28 4.70 45.12
N GLU A 73 -72.92 5.70 45.93
CA GLU A 73 -73.88 6.64 46.52
C GLU A 73 -74.58 7.50 45.44
N PHE A 74 -73.86 7.96 44.41
CA PHE A 74 -74.48 8.66 43.27
C PHE A 74 -75.39 7.76 42.42
N THR A 75 -75.07 6.47 42.29
CA THR A 75 -75.96 5.51 41.59
C THR A 75 -77.29 5.34 42.31
N GLU A 76 -77.28 5.28 43.65
CA GLU A 76 -78.51 5.22 44.46
C GLU A 76 -79.37 6.49 44.38
N LEU A 77 -78.74 7.65 44.14
CA LEU A 77 -79.42 8.93 44.01
C LEU A 77 -80.20 9.08 42.69
N GLY A 78 -79.73 8.41 41.63
CA GLY A 78 -80.38 8.37 40.32
C GLY A 78 -80.42 9.74 39.65
N ASN A 79 -81.60 10.20 39.22
CA ASN A 79 -81.79 11.52 38.59
C ASN A 79 -81.82 12.69 39.61
N PHE A 80 -81.10 12.60 40.74
CA PHE A 80 -81.09 13.66 41.76
C PHE A 80 -79.88 14.59 41.55
N GLU A 81 -80.14 15.89 41.35
CA GLU A 81 -79.11 16.86 40.95
C GLU A 81 -78.31 16.32 39.75
N ASP A 82 -76.98 16.45 39.74
CA ASP A 82 -76.08 15.93 38.69
C ASP A 82 -75.50 14.54 39.03
N SER A 83 -76.20 13.73 39.83
CA SER A 83 -75.68 12.45 40.30
C SER A 83 -75.35 11.47 39.16
N LYS A 84 -76.02 11.57 38.00
CA LYS A 84 -75.71 10.71 36.84
C LYS A 84 -74.38 11.08 36.21
N GLU A 85 -74.17 12.36 35.99
CA GLU A 85 -72.96 12.96 35.48
C GLU A 85 -71.78 12.68 36.44
N LYS A 86 -72.04 12.66 37.75
CA LYS A 86 -71.05 12.25 38.76
C LYS A 86 -70.77 10.74 38.80
N VAL A 87 -71.74 9.87 38.50
CA VAL A 87 -71.48 8.42 38.27
C VAL A 87 -70.55 8.23 37.08
N GLU A 88 -70.86 8.89 35.96
CA GLU A 88 -70.06 8.83 34.72
C GLU A 88 -68.64 9.36 34.95
N TYR A 89 -68.48 10.50 35.64
CA TYR A 89 -67.18 11.01 36.04
C TYR A 89 -66.40 10.01 36.90
N CYS A 90 -67.02 9.37 37.91
CA CYS A 90 -66.35 8.36 38.73
C CYS A 90 -65.94 7.11 37.92
N GLN A 91 -66.74 6.70 36.95
CA GLN A 91 -66.45 5.56 36.07
C GLN A 91 -65.27 5.88 35.14
N ASN A 92 -65.27 7.07 34.52
CA ASN A 92 -64.18 7.51 33.66
C ASN A 92 -62.89 7.71 34.46
N LYS A 93 -62.97 8.17 35.71
CA LYS A 93 -61.79 8.30 36.57
C LYS A 93 -61.18 6.95 36.95
N GLU A 94 -62.00 5.97 37.33
CA GLU A 94 -61.54 4.60 37.63
C GLU A 94 -60.89 3.92 36.41
N LYS A 95 -61.43 4.15 35.19
CA LYS A 95 -60.79 3.73 33.94
C LYS A 95 -59.47 4.45 33.69
N TYR A 96 -59.42 5.77 33.88
CA TYR A 96 -58.23 6.58 33.65
C TYR A 96 -57.06 6.16 34.57
N ASP A 97 -57.36 5.91 35.84
CA ASP A 97 -56.34 5.50 36.81
C ASP A 97 -55.80 4.07 36.49
N ASN A 98 -56.64 3.17 35.94
CA ASN A 98 -56.21 1.87 35.40
C ASN A 98 -55.35 2.03 34.13
N ALA A 99 -55.77 2.89 33.19
CA ALA A 99 -54.99 3.21 31.99
C ALA A 99 -53.60 3.78 32.32
N MET A 100 -53.52 4.61 33.37
CA MET A 100 -52.26 5.11 33.92
C MET A 100 -51.40 4.01 34.56
N GLU A 101 -51.99 3.03 35.25
CA GLU A 101 -51.26 1.86 35.77
C GLU A 101 -50.67 1.01 34.63
N LEU A 102 -51.45 0.76 33.57
CA LEU A 102 -50.98 0.07 32.36
C LEU A 102 -49.83 0.83 31.68
N LEU A 103 -49.94 2.14 31.53
CA LEU A 103 -48.89 3.01 30.98
C LEU A 103 -47.60 2.94 31.81
N ASN A 104 -47.71 3.03 33.14
CA ASN A 104 -46.57 2.96 34.05
C ASN A 104 -45.89 1.57 34.06
N ASN A 105 -46.63 0.51 33.73
CA ASN A 105 -46.13 -0.85 33.59
C ASN A 105 -45.55 -1.15 32.19
N GLY A 106 -45.58 -0.19 31.25
CA GLY A 106 -45.14 -0.38 29.86
C GLY A 106 -46.14 -1.16 28.98
N ASP A 107 -47.36 -1.38 29.45
CA ASP A 107 -48.44 -2.09 28.75
C ASP A 107 -49.13 -1.16 27.71
N TYR A 108 -48.35 -0.46 26.88
CA TYR A 108 -48.79 0.67 26.05
C TYR A 108 -49.99 0.34 25.14
N ALA A 109 -50.03 -0.87 24.57
CA ALA A 109 -51.15 -1.34 23.75
C ALA A 109 -52.50 -1.31 24.49
N LYS A 110 -52.53 -1.77 25.74
CA LYS A 110 -53.74 -1.80 26.58
C LYS A 110 -54.05 -0.40 27.14
N ALA A 111 -53.01 0.35 27.51
CA ALA A 111 -53.16 1.73 27.97
C ALA A 111 -53.80 2.60 26.88
N LYS A 112 -53.31 2.51 25.63
CA LYS A 112 -53.88 3.17 24.45
C LYS A 112 -55.37 2.86 24.26
N GLU A 113 -55.77 1.59 24.37
CA GLU A 113 -57.17 1.18 24.25
C GLU A 113 -58.04 1.83 25.35
N GLN A 114 -57.63 1.73 26.62
CA GLN A 114 -58.35 2.34 27.74
C GLN A 114 -58.43 3.88 27.64
N PHE A 115 -57.35 4.55 27.23
CA PHE A 115 -57.33 5.99 27.03
C PHE A 115 -58.16 6.43 25.81
N ALA A 116 -58.20 5.66 24.73
CA ALA A 116 -59.04 5.95 23.58
C ALA A 116 -60.55 5.83 23.90
N GLU A 117 -60.95 4.88 24.76
CA GLU A 117 -62.34 4.79 25.26
C GLU A 117 -62.78 6.01 26.09
N LEU A 118 -61.83 6.76 26.66
CA LEU A 118 -62.09 7.90 27.54
C LEU A 118 -62.27 9.23 26.80
N GLY A 119 -61.84 9.31 25.53
CA GLY A 119 -62.00 10.51 24.69
C GLY A 119 -61.41 11.76 25.34
N ASP A 120 -62.22 12.81 25.47
CA ASP A 120 -61.85 14.12 26.01
C ASP A 120 -61.73 14.16 27.56
N PHE A 121 -61.74 13.01 28.25
CA PHE A 121 -61.65 12.94 29.71
C PHE A 121 -60.20 13.12 30.20
N GLU A 122 -59.97 14.16 31.01
CA GLU A 122 -58.63 14.54 31.52
C GLU A 122 -57.60 14.65 30.38
N GLU A 123 -56.43 14.00 30.48
CA GLU A 123 -55.42 13.99 29.41
C GLU A 123 -55.54 12.76 28.49
N ALA A 124 -56.64 12.00 28.54
CA ALA A 124 -56.71 10.65 27.95
C ALA A 124 -56.34 10.62 26.46
N GLN A 125 -56.86 11.53 25.64
CA GLN A 125 -56.47 11.62 24.23
C GLN A 125 -54.94 11.77 24.03
N ALA A 126 -54.28 12.64 24.81
CA ALA A 126 -52.84 12.84 24.72
C ALA A 126 -52.04 11.63 25.27
N LYS A 127 -52.57 10.92 26.27
CA LYS A 127 -51.97 9.65 26.74
C LYS A 127 -52.13 8.51 25.72
N ALA A 128 -53.26 8.43 25.02
CA ALA A 128 -53.46 7.47 23.93
C ALA A 128 -52.46 7.72 22.78
N GLU A 129 -52.28 8.98 22.39
CA GLU A 129 -51.29 9.39 21.38
C GLU A 129 -49.85 9.08 21.83
N TYR A 130 -49.50 9.37 23.09
CA TYR A 130 -48.20 9.00 23.66
C TYR A 130 -47.97 7.47 23.60
N CYS A 131 -48.94 6.66 24.01
CA CYS A 131 -48.84 5.19 23.94
C CYS A 131 -48.68 4.69 22.49
N GLN A 132 -49.42 5.27 21.54
CA GLN A 132 -49.30 4.94 20.12
C GLN A 132 -47.91 5.27 19.56
N ASN A 133 -47.37 6.45 19.88
CA ASN A 133 -46.03 6.83 19.45
C ASN A 133 -44.95 5.96 20.13
N LYS A 134 -45.18 5.52 21.37
CA LYS A 134 -44.25 4.62 22.06
C LYS A 134 -44.21 3.21 21.45
N GLU A 135 -45.36 2.63 21.11
CA GLU A 135 -45.41 1.35 20.37
C GLU A 135 -44.70 1.45 19.01
N LYS A 136 -44.94 2.54 18.26
CA LYS A 136 -44.24 2.80 16.99
C LYS A 136 -42.72 2.92 17.18
N TYR A 137 -42.29 3.63 18.22
CA TYR A 137 -40.87 3.82 18.51
C TYR A 137 -40.19 2.48 18.88
N GLU A 138 -40.82 1.65 19.69
CA GLU A 138 -40.31 0.31 20.02
C GLU A 138 -40.27 -0.62 18.80
N SER A 139 -41.23 -0.50 17.88
CA SER A 139 -41.19 -1.15 16.56
C SER A 139 -40.02 -0.66 15.69
N ALA A 140 -39.79 0.65 15.62
CA ALA A 140 -38.70 1.24 14.86
C ALA A 140 -37.31 0.85 15.42
N ILE A 141 -37.19 0.73 16.74
CA ILE A 141 -35.99 0.20 17.41
C ILE A 141 -35.76 -1.28 17.05
N ALA A 142 -36.81 -2.10 17.04
CA ALA A 142 -36.67 -3.51 16.66
C ALA A 142 -36.21 -3.69 15.19
N LEU A 143 -36.64 -2.80 14.28
CA LEU A 143 -36.16 -2.76 12.90
C LEU A 143 -34.69 -2.31 12.80
N LEU A 144 -34.30 -1.29 13.57
CA LEU A 144 -32.91 -0.82 13.69
C LEU A 144 -31.98 -1.95 14.19
N ASP A 145 -32.37 -2.64 15.27
CA ASP A 145 -31.61 -3.75 15.86
C ASP A 145 -31.54 -4.98 14.93
N ALA A 146 -32.51 -5.14 14.03
CA ALA A 146 -32.51 -6.15 12.98
C ALA A 146 -31.67 -5.77 11.73
N GLY A 147 -31.20 -4.52 11.63
CA GLY A 147 -30.52 -3.99 10.44
C GLY A 147 -31.45 -3.63 9.29
N GLU A 148 -32.77 -3.55 9.52
CA GLU A 148 -33.77 -3.13 8.52
C GLU A 148 -33.82 -1.59 8.41
N TYR A 149 -32.66 -0.96 8.19
CA TYR A 149 -32.46 0.50 8.34
C TYR A 149 -33.44 1.35 7.53
N ALA A 150 -33.77 0.97 6.29
CA ALA A 150 -34.73 1.72 5.47
C ALA A 150 -36.15 1.72 6.05
N GLN A 151 -36.58 0.61 6.67
CA GLN A 151 -37.89 0.50 7.33
C GLN A 151 -37.89 1.19 8.70
N ALA A 152 -36.74 1.16 9.40
CA ALA A 152 -36.54 1.91 10.63
C ALA A 152 -36.57 3.43 10.37
N GLU A 153 -35.91 3.92 9.32
CA GLU A 153 -35.93 5.33 8.88
C GLU A 153 -37.36 5.82 8.67
N GLU A 154 -38.18 5.08 7.91
CA GLU A 154 -39.58 5.44 7.65
C GLU A 154 -40.38 5.62 8.95
N GLN A 155 -40.29 4.67 9.89
CA GLN A 155 -41.01 4.76 11.16
C GLN A 155 -40.48 5.87 12.08
N PHE A 156 -39.17 6.11 12.10
CA PHE A 156 -38.60 7.22 12.87
C PHE A 156 -38.94 8.60 12.26
N ILE A 157 -39.05 8.72 10.93
CA ILE A 157 -39.54 9.95 10.27
C ILE A 157 -41.00 10.22 10.65
N GLU A 158 -41.87 9.20 10.67
CA GLU A 158 -43.28 9.36 11.11
C GLU A 158 -43.41 9.84 12.56
N LEU A 159 -42.42 9.55 13.42
CA LEU A 159 -42.39 9.91 14.84
C LEU A 159 -41.89 11.33 15.10
N GLY A 160 -41.17 11.95 14.16
CA GLY A 160 -40.69 13.33 14.25
C GLY A 160 -39.86 13.61 15.50
N ASP A 161 -40.32 14.55 16.32
CA ASP A 161 -39.66 14.99 17.56
C ASP A 161 -39.90 14.04 18.76
N PHE A 162 -40.50 12.86 18.56
CA PHE A 162 -40.75 11.89 19.64
C PHE A 162 -39.48 11.15 20.06
N GLU A 163 -39.07 11.35 21.32
CA GLU A 163 -37.86 10.78 21.92
C GLU A 163 -36.60 11.09 21.07
N GLU A 164 -35.87 10.08 20.60
CA GLU A 164 -34.66 10.23 19.77
C GLU A 164 -34.96 9.97 18.28
N ALA A 165 -36.23 9.94 17.85
CA ALA A 165 -36.60 9.44 16.52
C ALA A 165 -35.88 10.19 15.39
N GLN A 166 -35.83 11.54 15.41
CA GLN A 166 -35.12 12.32 14.40
C GLN A 166 -33.64 11.91 14.22
N SER A 167 -32.90 11.70 15.32
CA SER A 167 -31.48 11.32 15.23
C SER A 167 -31.29 9.85 14.82
N LYS A 168 -32.24 8.97 15.16
CA LYS A 168 -32.24 7.58 14.69
C LYS A 168 -32.62 7.46 13.21
N ALA A 169 -33.52 8.31 12.71
CA ALA A 169 -33.79 8.42 11.27
C ALA A 169 -32.53 8.85 10.50
N GLU A 170 -31.83 9.89 10.96
CA GLU A 170 -30.56 10.33 10.35
C GLU A 170 -29.49 9.23 10.36
N TYR A 171 -29.34 8.50 11.48
CA TYR A 171 -28.46 7.35 11.57
C TYR A 171 -28.84 6.25 10.55
N CYS A 172 -30.11 5.86 10.47
CA CYS A 172 -30.59 4.86 9.51
C CYS A 172 -30.33 5.28 8.07
N GLN A 173 -30.61 6.54 7.74
CA GLN A 173 -30.40 7.10 6.40
C GLN A 173 -28.91 7.05 6.00
N ASN A 174 -28.02 7.46 6.91
CA ASN A 174 -26.59 7.42 6.66
C ASN A 174 -26.08 5.97 6.57
N LYS A 175 -26.68 5.03 7.32
CA LYS A 175 -26.34 3.61 7.18
C LYS A 175 -26.76 3.03 5.84
N VAL A 176 -27.96 3.35 5.34
CA VAL A 176 -28.41 2.94 3.98
C VAL A 176 -27.48 3.51 2.90
N LYS A 177 -27.07 4.78 3.00
CA LYS A 177 -26.09 5.38 2.07
C LYS A 177 -24.73 4.68 2.15
N TYR A 178 -24.26 4.35 3.35
CA TYR A 178 -22.99 3.66 3.58
C TYR A 178 -23.02 2.26 2.97
N ASP A 179 -24.06 1.47 3.22
CA ASP A 179 -24.19 0.11 2.68
C ASP A 179 -24.26 0.12 1.14
N ASN A 180 -24.89 1.15 0.54
CA ASN A 180 -24.86 1.38 -0.91
C ASN A 180 -23.45 1.76 -1.43
N ALA A 181 -22.68 2.56 -0.68
CA ALA A 181 -21.30 2.93 -1.03
C ALA A 181 -20.36 1.71 -0.98
N VAL A 182 -20.54 0.82 0.00
CA VAL A 182 -19.86 -0.48 0.07
C VAL A 182 -20.24 -1.36 -1.12
N ALA A 183 -21.52 -1.44 -1.50
CA ALA A 183 -21.94 -2.22 -2.66
C ALA A 183 -21.33 -1.72 -3.98
N LEU A 184 -21.13 -0.40 -4.14
CA LEU A 184 -20.42 0.20 -5.28
C LEU A 184 -18.93 -0.15 -5.26
N LEU A 185 -18.28 -0.09 -4.09
CA LEU A 185 -16.88 -0.48 -3.90
C LEU A 185 -16.67 -1.96 -4.27
N ASP A 186 -17.55 -2.86 -3.82
CA ASP A 186 -17.52 -4.29 -4.13
C ASP A 186 -17.78 -4.61 -5.61
N HIS A 187 -18.50 -3.73 -6.34
CA HIS A 187 -18.70 -3.83 -7.79
C HIS A 187 -17.56 -3.26 -8.64
N GLY A 188 -16.62 -2.53 -8.03
CA GLY A 188 -15.57 -1.80 -8.73
C GLY A 188 -15.97 -0.40 -9.24
N ASP A 189 -17.14 0.12 -8.84
CA ASP A 189 -17.61 1.47 -9.16
C ASP A 189 -16.92 2.54 -8.27
N TYR A 190 -15.58 2.50 -8.19
CA TYR A 190 -14.78 3.24 -7.20
C TYR A 190 -15.03 4.75 -7.20
N ALA A 191 -15.29 5.36 -8.38
CA ALA A 191 -15.60 6.78 -8.48
C ALA A 191 -16.93 7.15 -7.81
N GLN A 192 -17.97 6.32 -7.98
CA GLN A 192 -19.27 6.51 -7.34
C GLN A 192 -19.20 6.18 -5.84
N ALA A 193 -18.47 5.13 -5.46
CA ALA A 193 -18.21 4.78 -4.08
C ALA A 193 -17.50 5.93 -3.33
N LYS A 194 -16.45 6.51 -3.94
CA LYS A 194 -15.73 7.69 -3.40
C LYS A 194 -16.67 8.86 -3.15
N GLU A 195 -17.57 9.17 -4.09
CA GLU A 195 -18.54 10.26 -3.93
C GLU A 195 -19.48 10.01 -2.75
N GLN A 196 -20.08 8.81 -2.65
CA GLN A 196 -21.00 8.46 -1.56
C GLN A 196 -20.31 8.46 -0.19
N PHE A 197 -19.11 7.87 -0.08
CA PHE A 197 -18.32 7.91 1.16
C PHE A 197 -17.88 9.33 1.53
N THR A 198 -17.54 10.19 0.55
CA THR A 198 -17.22 11.60 0.81
C THR A 198 -18.44 12.36 1.34
N ALA A 199 -19.63 12.09 0.80
CA ALA A 199 -20.88 12.72 1.24
C ALA A 199 -21.32 12.28 2.66
N LEU A 200 -20.82 11.15 3.15
CA LEU A 200 -21.07 10.63 4.50
C LEU A 200 -20.18 11.26 5.59
N GLY A 201 -19.06 11.89 5.20
CA GLY A 201 -18.15 12.55 6.15
C GLY A 201 -17.64 11.61 7.24
N ASP A 202 -17.73 12.02 8.50
CA ASP A 202 -17.25 11.28 9.67
C ASP A 202 -18.17 10.10 10.09
N PHE A 203 -19.10 9.66 9.24
CA PHE A 203 -19.95 8.49 9.53
C PHE A 203 -19.15 7.18 9.36
N GLU A 204 -19.10 6.38 10.43
CA GLU A 204 -18.31 5.15 10.51
C GLU A 204 -16.84 5.36 10.08
N ASP A 205 -16.35 4.67 9.05
CA ASP A 205 -15.01 4.85 8.47
C ASP A 205 -15.04 5.48 7.07
N ALA A 206 -16.14 6.15 6.69
CA ALA A 206 -16.36 6.63 5.32
C ALA A 206 -15.22 7.52 4.78
N VAL A 207 -14.58 8.36 5.61
CA VAL A 207 -13.37 9.11 5.22
C VAL A 207 -12.22 8.18 4.76
N VAL A 208 -12.03 7.05 5.45
CA VAL A 208 -11.01 6.04 5.13
C VAL A 208 -11.38 5.31 3.84
N GLN A 209 -12.66 4.94 3.67
CA GLN A 209 -13.14 4.27 2.45
C GLN A 209 -13.09 5.18 1.23
N ALA A 210 -13.41 6.47 1.36
CA ALA A 210 -13.24 7.46 0.30
C ALA A 210 -11.78 7.59 -0.15
N LYS A 211 -10.83 7.58 0.80
CA LYS A 211 -9.39 7.59 0.50
C LYS A 211 -8.91 6.26 -0.11
N ASN A 212 -9.45 5.13 0.32
CA ASN A 212 -9.19 3.84 -0.32
C ASN A 212 -9.64 3.83 -1.78
N CYS A 213 -10.88 4.29 -2.07
CA CYS A 213 -11.38 4.44 -3.44
C CYS A 213 -10.51 5.36 -4.29
N GLU A 214 -10.06 6.51 -3.73
CA GLU A 214 -9.14 7.42 -4.42
C GLU A 214 -7.81 6.77 -4.78
N ASN A 215 -7.22 6.00 -3.86
CA ASN A 215 -5.96 5.29 -4.12
C ASN A 215 -6.14 4.18 -5.16
N ILE A 216 -7.29 3.49 -5.19
CA ILE A 216 -7.58 2.47 -6.23
C ILE A 216 -7.64 3.13 -7.61
N ILE A 217 -8.36 4.25 -7.76
CA ILE A 217 -8.48 4.97 -9.04
C ILE A 217 -7.11 5.44 -9.53
N ALA A 218 -6.34 6.12 -8.68
CA ALA A 218 -5.00 6.61 -9.04
C ALA A 218 -4.02 5.46 -9.36
N TYR A 219 -4.18 4.29 -8.73
CA TYR A 219 -3.41 3.09 -9.05
C TYR A 219 -3.77 2.53 -10.44
N GLU A 220 -5.05 2.50 -10.80
CA GLU A 220 -5.50 2.08 -12.14
C GLU A 220 -5.03 3.05 -13.24
N GLU A 221 -5.00 4.36 -12.95
CA GLU A 221 -4.41 5.38 -13.83
C GLU A 221 -2.89 5.17 -14.01
N ALA A 222 -2.15 4.82 -12.94
CA ALA A 222 -0.73 4.52 -13.00
C ALA A 222 -0.40 3.22 -13.78
N GLU A 223 -1.22 2.18 -13.64
CA GLU A 223 -1.12 0.95 -14.45
C GLU A 223 -1.37 1.19 -15.95
N GLU A 224 -2.30 2.09 -16.29
CA GLU A 224 -2.55 2.49 -17.68
C GLU A 224 -1.38 3.29 -18.26
N LEU A 225 -0.75 4.18 -17.49
CA LEU A 225 0.50 4.85 -17.89
C LEU A 225 1.63 3.84 -18.13
N LEU A 226 1.81 2.87 -17.22
CA LEU A 226 2.80 1.80 -17.38
C LEU A 226 2.51 0.93 -18.63
N THR A 227 1.25 0.62 -18.89
CA THR A 227 0.82 -0.13 -20.10
C THR A 227 1.05 0.66 -21.39
N GLN A 228 1.09 1.99 -21.31
CA GLN A 228 1.46 2.90 -22.41
C GLN A 228 2.98 3.14 -22.50
N GLU A 229 3.82 2.41 -21.74
CA GLU A 229 5.29 2.56 -21.68
C GLU A 229 5.73 3.97 -21.24
N LYS A 230 4.86 4.71 -20.53
CA LYS A 230 5.11 6.05 -20.01
C LYS A 230 5.81 6.00 -18.66
N TYR A 231 7.01 5.41 -18.63
CA TYR A 231 7.69 5.06 -17.39
C TYR A 231 7.88 6.25 -16.42
N ASN A 232 8.25 7.44 -16.90
CA ASN A 232 8.41 8.62 -16.04
C ASN A 232 7.08 9.05 -15.38
N GLU A 233 6.00 9.15 -16.16
CA GLU A 233 4.69 9.57 -15.65
C GLU A 233 4.07 8.47 -14.74
N ALA A 234 4.34 7.20 -15.04
CA ALA A 234 3.95 6.07 -14.20
C ALA A 234 4.73 6.02 -12.87
N ALA A 235 6.05 6.28 -12.90
CA ALA A 235 6.88 6.35 -11.70
C ALA A 235 6.36 7.43 -10.74
N GLU A 236 6.19 8.66 -11.22
CA GLU A 236 5.63 9.77 -10.43
C GLU A 236 4.24 9.42 -9.82
N ALA A 237 3.39 8.71 -10.56
CA ALA A 237 2.07 8.30 -10.08
C ALA A 237 2.15 7.19 -9.01
N PHE A 238 3.01 6.19 -9.20
CA PHE A 238 3.22 5.12 -8.21
C PHE A 238 3.95 5.61 -6.94
N GLU A 239 4.88 6.56 -7.05
CA GLU A 239 5.49 7.20 -5.87
C GLU A 239 4.46 7.92 -4.98
N GLN A 240 3.52 8.64 -5.59
CA GLN A 240 2.44 9.33 -4.87
C GLN A 240 1.50 8.37 -4.12
N LEU A 241 1.38 7.13 -4.58
CA LEU A 241 0.62 6.05 -3.93
C LEU A 241 1.39 5.39 -2.76
N GLY A 242 2.72 5.44 -2.78
CA GLY A 242 3.59 4.94 -1.72
C GLY A 242 3.31 3.48 -1.35
N ASN A 243 3.02 3.21 -0.08
CA ASN A 243 2.76 1.84 0.42
C ASN A 243 1.41 1.23 -0.03
N PHE A 244 0.68 1.85 -0.96
CA PHE A 244 -0.55 1.27 -1.48
C PHE A 244 -0.23 0.15 -2.49
N ARG A 245 -0.70 -1.07 -2.20
CA ARG A 245 -0.40 -2.28 -2.98
C ARG A 245 1.13 -2.44 -3.18
N ASP A 246 1.58 -2.70 -4.39
CA ASP A 246 2.97 -2.85 -4.82
C ASP A 246 3.55 -1.59 -5.50
N SER A 247 2.94 -0.42 -5.29
CA SER A 247 3.31 0.82 -6.00
C SER A 247 4.80 1.18 -5.87
N ILE A 248 5.43 1.00 -4.70
CA ILE A 248 6.89 1.20 -4.54
C ILE A 248 7.70 0.35 -5.53
N GLY A 249 7.36 -0.93 -5.69
CA GLY A 249 8.05 -1.83 -6.62
C GLY A 249 7.75 -1.51 -8.08
N LYS A 250 6.56 -0.96 -8.37
CA LYS A 250 6.21 -0.48 -9.71
C LYS A 250 6.88 0.84 -10.07
N ALA A 251 7.07 1.75 -9.12
CA ALA A 251 7.90 2.94 -9.31
C ALA A 251 9.36 2.53 -9.59
N GLU A 252 9.95 1.67 -8.75
CA GLU A 252 11.31 1.13 -8.96
C GLU A 252 11.44 0.43 -10.32
N TYR A 253 10.43 -0.35 -10.76
CA TYR A 253 10.41 -0.96 -12.09
C TYR A 253 10.41 0.07 -13.23
N CYS A 254 9.66 1.17 -13.08
CA CYS A 254 9.64 2.25 -14.06
C CYS A 254 10.99 2.99 -14.13
N GLU A 255 11.60 3.30 -12.99
CA GLU A 255 12.93 3.92 -12.94
C GLU A 255 14.01 3.04 -13.59
N ASN A 256 14.00 1.73 -13.33
CA ASN A 256 14.90 0.80 -14.02
C ASN A 256 14.69 0.78 -15.55
N TRP A 257 13.45 0.97 -16.03
CA TRP A 257 13.19 1.11 -17.47
C TRP A 257 13.73 2.43 -18.05
N LEU A 258 13.69 3.53 -17.29
CA LEU A 258 14.29 4.80 -17.69
C LEU A 258 15.82 4.68 -17.76
N ASP A 259 16.46 4.09 -16.74
CA ASP A 259 17.90 3.78 -16.74
C ASP A 259 18.28 2.86 -17.92
N TYR A 260 17.47 1.85 -18.24
CA TYR A 260 17.68 0.99 -19.41
C TYR A 260 17.60 1.79 -20.72
N LEU A 261 16.53 2.58 -20.94
CA LEU A 261 16.38 3.38 -22.16
C LEU A 261 17.51 4.42 -22.33
N GLN A 262 18.00 5.01 -21.24
CA GLN A 262 19.17 5.87 -21.27
C GLN A 262 20.45 5.09 -21.63
N ALA A 263 20.61 3.87 -21.11
CA ALA A 263 21.73 2.99 -21.45
C ALA A 263 21.71 2.56 -22.93
N GLU A 264 20.52 2.38 -23.52
CA GLU A 264 20.35 2.13 -24.96
C GLU A 264 20.84 3.34 -25.78
N GLU A 265 20.38 4.56 -25.46
CA GLU A 265 20.79 5.79 -26.16
C GLU A 265 22.31 6.01 -26.09
N LEU A 266 22.91 5.84 -24.91
CA LEU A 266 24.36 5.95 -24.71
C LEU A 266 25.13 4.86 -25.49
N PHE A 267 24.61 3.65 -25.54
CA PHE A 267 25.21 2.54 -26.31
C PHE A 267 25.18 2.80 -27.82
N GLU A 268 24.06 3.33 -28.35
CA GLU A 268 23.95 3.73 -29.76
C GLU A 268 24.83 4.95 -30.09
N ALA A 269 25.01 5.87 -29.14
CA ALA A 269 25.92 7.00 -29.27
C ALA A 269 27.41 6.62 -29.16
N GLY A 270 27.72 5.39 -28.72
CA GLY A 270 29.08 4.89 -28.53
C GLY A 270 29.71 5.26 -27.18
N ASP A 271 28.97 5.85 -26.24
CA ASP A 271 29.41 6.09 -24.86
C ASP A 271 29.26 4.81 -24.04
N TYR A 272 30.10 3.83 -24.35
CA TYR A 272 30.07 2.51 -23.72
C TYR A 272 30.40 2.57 -22.22
N ILE A 273 31.15 3.57 -21.76
CA ILE A 273 31.50 3.75 -20.35
C ILE A 273 30.25 4.18 -19.55
N ALA A 274 29.52 5.18 -20.03
CA ALA A 274 28.29 5.62 -19.36
C ALA A 274 27.19 4.55 -19.47
N ALA A 275 27.02 3.92 -20.64
CA ALA A 275 26.04 2.85 -20.84
C ALA A 275 26.31 1.65 -19.90
N LYS A 276 27.56 1.21 -19.77
CA LYS A 276 27.99 0.13 -18.85
C LYS A 276 27.56 0.40 -17.41
N ALA A 277 27.75 1.63 -16.93
CA ALA A 277 27.44 2.02 -15.55
C ALA A 277 25.93 2.10 -15.24
N LEU A 278 25.07 2.09 -16.26
CA LEU A 278 23.63 1.91 -16.12
C LEU A 278 23.27 0.42 -16.18
N TYR A 279 23.69 -0.31 -17.22
CA TYR A 279 23.39 -1.75 -17.36
C TYR A 279 23.85 -2.58 -16.15
N GLU A 280 24.96 -2.22 -15.48
CA GLU A 280 25.47 -2.91 -14.28
C GLU A 280 24.48 -2.91 -13.10
N LYS A 281 23.64 -1.88 -12.99
CA LYS A 281 22.70 -1.70 -11.87
C LYS A 281 21.38 -2.44 -12.06
N LEU A 282 21.03 -2.76 -13.31
CA LEU A 282 19.71 -3.26 -13.66
C LEU A 282 19.51 -4.71 -13.20
N PRO A 283 18.34 -5.06 -12.66
CA PRO A 283 18.08 -6.41 -12.17
C PRO A 283 17.95 -7.41 -13.34
N GLU A 284 18.90 -8.35 -13.43
CA GLU A 284 19.02 -9.38 -14.48
C GLU A 284 17.72 -10.16 -14.76
N ILE A 285 16.86 -10.35 -13.75
CA ILE A 285 15.56 -11.05 -13.90
C ILE A 285 14.57 -10.24 -14.75
N SER A 286 14.63 -8.91 -14.69
CA SER A 286 13.75 -7.99 -15.43
C SER A 286 14.38 -7.46 -16.71
N PHE A 287 15.72 -7.40 -16.76
CA PHE A 287 16.51 -6.90 -17.90
C PHE A 287 17.65 -7.87 -18.25
N PRO A 288 17.37 -9.11 -18.69
CA PRO A 288 18.41 -10.09 -18.98
C PRO A 288 19.35 -9.65 -20.12
N GLU A 289 18.85 -8.86 -21.08
CA GLU A 289 19.63 -8.27 -22.18
C GLU A 289 20.69 -7.27 -21.67
N ALA A 290 20.43 -6.58 -20.55
CA ALA A 290 21.38 -5.63 -19.96
C ALA A 290 22.70 -6.31 -19.57
N ALA A 291 22.68 -7.57 -19.13
CA ALA A 291 23.89 -8.31 -18.77
C ALA A 291 24.78 -8.60 -20.00
N GLU A 292 24.18 -8.90 -21.16
CA GLU A 292 24.91 -9.07 -22.42
C GLU A 292 25.47 -7.73 -22.93
N LYS A 293 24.70 -6.65 -22.82
CA LYS A 293 25.17 -5.31 -23.20
C LYS A 293 26.26 -4.78 -22.28
N TYR A 294 26.17 -4.98 -20.96
CA TYR A 294 27.24 -4.70 -20.01
C TYR A 294 28.54 -5.43 -20.38
N SER A 295 28.46 -6.73 -20.70
CA SER A 295 29.60 -7.54 -21.16
C SER A 295 30.20 -6.99 -22.46
N THR A 296 29.35 -6.53 -23.39
CA THR A 296 29.77 -5.91 -24.65
C THR A 296 30.47 -4.57 -24.41
N CYS A 297 29.94 -3.69 -23.56
CA CYS A 297 30.57 -2.42 -23.20
C CYS A 297 31.95 -2.63 -22.54
N ASN A 298 32.09 -3.63 -21.67
CA ASN A 298 33.36 -3.99 -21.02
C ASN A 298 34.42 -4.43 -22.06
N LYS A 299 34.01 -5.13 -23.12
CA LYS A 299 34.91 -5.45 -24.24
C LYS A 299 35.25 -4.23 -25.10
N LYS A 300 34.29 -3.35 -25.38
CA LYS A 300 34.52 -2.07 -26.08
C LYS A 300 35.55 -1.18 -25.36
N GLU A 301 35.38 -0.99 -24.05
CA GLU A 301 36.30 -0.22 -23.19
C GLU A 301 37.73 -0.80 -23.23
N LYS A 302 37.86 -2.12 -23.13
CA LYS A 302 39.17 -2.80 -23.25
C LYS A 302 39.77 -2.70 -24.64
N TYR A 303 38.95 -2.73 -25.68
CA TYR A 303 39.39 -2.56 -27.06
C TYR A 303 39.94 -1.13 -27.26
N GLU A 304 39.26 -0.11 -26.77
CA GLU A 304 39.74 1.29 -26.82
C GLU A 304 41.05 1.48 -26.02
N ALA A 305 41.20 0.79 -24.89
CA ALA A 305 42.47 0.76 -24.15
C ALA A 305 43.61 0.09 -24.94
N ALA A 306 43.33 -1.01 -25.66
CA ALA A 306 44.29 -1.69 -26.52
C ALA A 306 44.71 -0.82 -27.72
N GLU A 307 43.74 -0.13 -28.34
CA GLU A 307 43.99 0.89 -29.38
C GLU A 307 44.87 2.04 -28.86
N THR A 308 44.63 2.49 -27.62
CA THR A 308 45.47 3.53 -26.99
C THR A 308 46.92 3.08 -26.88
N LEU A 309 47.17 1.89 -26.31
CA LEU A 309 48.51 1.30 -26.21
C LEU A 309 49.20 1.17 -27.59
N TYR A 310 48.45 0.75 -28.61
CA TYR A 310 48.94 0.65 -29.98
C TYR A 310 49.36 2.02 -30.54
N THR A 311 48.56 3.06 -30.32
CA THR A 311 48.89 4.43 -30.80
C THR A 311 50.04 5.08 -30.04
N GLU A 312 50.26 4.68 -28.79
CA GLU A 312 51.41 5.12 -27.97
C GLU A 312 52.72 4.40 -28.35
N GLY A 313 52.64 3.31 -29.12
CA GLY A 313 53.78 2.51 -29.56
C GLY A 313 54.19 1.39 -28.61
N SER A 314 53.39 1.13 -27.57
CA SER A 314 53.51 -0.02 -26.66
C SER A 314 52.89 -1.26 -27.30
N TYR A 315 53.46 -1.69 -28.44
CA TYR A 315 52.93 -2.74 -29.28
C TYR A 315 52.81 -4.10 -28.58
N TYR A 316 53.70 -4.46 -27.66
CA TYR A 316 53.57 -5.73 -26.93
C TYR A 316 52.45 -5.71 -25.91
N ASP A 317 52.32 -4.60 -25.17
CA ASP A 317 51.23 -4.44 -24.20
C ASP A 317 49.87 -4.36 -24.93
N ALA A 318 49.84 -3.73 -26.12
CA ALA A 318 48.68 -3.73 -27.02
C ALA A 318 48.37 -5.14 -27.57
N TYR A 319 49.39 -5.91 -27.98
CA TYR A 319 49.25 -7.29 -28.43
C TYR A 319 48.55 -8.15 -27.37
N LEU A 320 49.01 -8.09 -26.11
CA LEU A 320 48.40 -8.82 -25.00
C LEU A 320 46.96 -8.36 -24.71
N ALA A 321 46.69 -7.05 -24.84
CA ALA A 321 45.34 -6.51 -24.65
C ALA A 321 44.35 -6.95 -25.74
N PHE A 322 44.79 -7.02 -27.01
CA PHE A 322 43.99 -7.56 -28.11
C PHE A 322 43.86 -9.10 -28.05
N GLU A 323 44.91 -9.83 -27.66
CA GLU A 323 44.84 -11.28 -27.43
C GLU A 323 43.76 -11.62 -26.38
N ALA A 324 43.72 -10.88 -25.28
CA ALA A 324 42.73 -11.04 -24.21
C ALA A 324 41.28 -10.74 -24.63
N LEU A 325 41.06 -10.07 -25.77
CA LEU A 325 39.75 -9.84 -26.36
C LEU A 325 39.30 -10.98 -27.30
N GLY A 326 40.24 -11.74 -27.85
CA GLY A 326 39.99 -12.86 -28.76
C GLY A 326 39.22 -12.42 -30.01
N SER A 327 38.20 -13.19 -30.41
CA SER A 327 37.37 -12.92 -31.59
C SER A 327 36.37 -11.76 -31.43
N PHE A 328 36.69 -10.74 -30.62
CA PHE A 328 35.86 -9.56 -30.45
C PHE A 328 36.24 -8.50 -31.49
N GLU A 329 35.27 -8.14 -32.34
CA GLU A 329 35.49 -7.24 -33.49
C GLU A 329 36.66 -7.74 -34.35
N ASP A 330 37.63 -6.89 -34.67
CA ASP A 330 38.85 -7.22 -35.39
C ASP A 330 40.08 -7.35 -34.49
N ALA A 331 39.91 -7.58 -33.18
CA ALA A 331 41.02 -7.69 -32.23
C ALA A 331 42.07 -8.75 -32.63
N GLU A 332 41.68 -9.89 -33.21
CA GLU A 332 42.65 -10.88 -33.76
C GLU A 332 43.55 -10.28 -34.86
N GLN A 333 43.01 -9.39 -35.69
CA GLN A 333 43.75 -8.69 -36.76
C GLN A 333 44.61 -7.57 -36.19
N ARG A 334 44.09 -6.77 -35.23
CA ARG A 334 44.86 -5.71 -34.55
C ARG A 334 46.01 -6.27 -33.71
N MET A 335 45.82 -7.43 -33.08
CA MET A 335 46.87 -8.21 -32.41
C MET A 335 48.01 -8.54 -33.39
N ILE A 336 47.68 -9.04 -34.59
CA ILE A 336 48.70 -9.32 -35.63
C ILE A 336 49.39 -8.03 -36.09
N GLU A 337 48.67 -6.92 -36.19
CA GLU A 337 49.24 -5.60 -36.57
C GLU A 337 50.16 -4.99 -35.50
N CYS A 338 50.11 -5.49 -34.26
CA CYS A 338 51.12 -5.17 -33.24
C CYS A 338 52.48 -5.77 -33.55
N ILE A 339 52.55 -6.87 -34.31
CA ILE A 339 53.80 -7.50 -34.74
C ILE A 339 54.44 -6.64 -35.84
N GLN A 340 55.52 -5.97 -35.48
CA GLN A 340 56.28 -5.09 -36.36
C GLN A 340 57.24 -5.87 -37.25
N THR A 341 57.56 -5.30 -38.41
CA THR A 341 58.63 -5.86 -39.26
C THR A 341 59.97 -5.72 -38.54
N PHE A 342 60.71 -6.83 -38.38
CA PHE A 342 62.05 -6.79 -37.80
C PHE A 342 63.00 -5.96 -38.69
N PRO A 343 63.89 -5.14 -38.12
CA PRO A 343 64.76 -4.28 -38.93
C PRO A 343 65.75 -5.08 -39.77
N TYR A 344 66.26 -4.47 -40.85
CA TYR A 344 67.26 -5.13 -41.70
C TYR A 344 68.57 -5.35 -40.93
N THR A 345 69.32 -6.42 -41.25
CA THR A 345 70.64 -6.63 -40.61
C THR A 345 71.59 -5.46 -40.89
N GLY A 346 72.03 -4.79 -39.83
CA GLY A 346 72.89 -3.61 -39.90
C GLY A 346 72.69 -2.65 -38.72
N GLU A 347 73.41 -1.53 -38.77
CA GLU A 347 73.21 -0.40 -37.86
C GLU A 347 71.88 0.32 -38.16
N GLN A 348 70.99 0.36 -37.17
CA GLN A 348 69.70 1.06 -37.24
C GLN A 348 69.82 2.51 -36.76
N TYR A 349 70.66 2.75 -35.76
CA TYR A 349 70.90 4.07 -35.18
C TYR A 349 72.40 4.33 -35.01
N ARG A 350 72.81 5.56 -35.29
CA ARG A 350 74.14 6.10 -35.01
C ARG A 350 74.00 7.47 -34.36
N ASN A 351 74.61 7.65 -33.19
CA ASN A 351 74.76 8.96 -32.58
C ASN A 351 75.76 9.82 -33.40
N PRO A 352 75.36 11.01 -33.90
CA PRO A 352 76.23 11.87 -34.71
C PRO A 352 77.53 12.31 -34.02
N ASP A 353 77.54 12.45 -32.70
CA ASP A 353 78.74 12.83 -31.93
C ASP A 353 79.79 11.71 -31.89
N TYR A 354 79.39 10.47 -32.20
CA TYR A 354 80.21 9.26 -32.22
C TYR A 354 80.30 8.66 -33.63
N ALA A 355 80.28 9.51 -34.68
CA ALA A 355 80.34 9.10 -36.09
C ALA A 355 81.76 8.85 -36.64
N TRP A 356 82.78 8.76 -35.78
CA TRP A 356 84.16 8.43 -36.18
C TRP A 356 84.35 6.91 -36.23
N ASN A 357 85.14 6.45 -37.20
CA ASN A 357 85.37 5.03 -37.48
C ASN A 357 86.82 4.66 -37.13
N ASP A 358 87.20 4.81 -35.86
CA ASP A 358 88.56 4.53 -35.40
C ASP A 358 88.84 3.01 -35.34
N LEU A 359 87.82 2.21 -35.03
CA LEU A 359 87.87 0.74 -34.94
C LEU A 359 86.67 0.10 -35.63
N SER A 360 86.76 -1.21 -35.91
CA SER A 360 85.60 -2.02 -36.30
C SER A 360 85.32 -3.14 -35.30
N LEU A 361 84.04 -3.44 -35.12
CA LEU A 361 83.51 -4.48 -34.24
C LEU A 361 82.55 -5.36 -35.04
N LEU A 362 82.99 -6.55 -35.39
CA LEU A 362 82.14 -7.59 -36.00
C LEU A 362 81.37 -8.33 -34.91
N ILE A 363 80.05 -8.25 -34.92
CA ILE A 363 79.16 -8.96 -34.00
C ILE A 363 78.70 -10.26 -34.68
N VAL A 364 78.94 -11.38 -34.00
CA VAL A 364 78.65 -12.74 -34.46
C VAL A 364 77.70 -13.42 -33.47
N PRO A 365 76.38 -13.40 -33.71
CA PRO A 365 75.43 -14.24 -33.00
C PRO A 365 75.67 -15.75 -33.25
N PRO A 366 75.07 -16.64 -32.44
CA PRO A 366 75.08 -18.06 -32.73
C PRO A 366 74.40 -18.38 -34.07
N ASP A 367 75.02 -19.26 -34.84
CA ASP A 367 74.46 -19.80 -36.09
C ASP A 367 73.38 -20.88 -35.85
N THR A 368 73.22 -21.31 -34.60
CA THR A 368 72.45 -22.50 -34.18
C THR A 368 71.23 -22.20 -33.31
N ASP A 369 71.16 -21.05 -32.63
CA ASP A 369 70.05 -20.72 -31.72
C ASP A 369 68.82 -20.14 -32.45
N GLN A 370 68.95 -19.86 -33.75
CA GLN A 370 67.93 -19.25 -34.62
C GLN A 370 67.46 -17.85 -34.18
N SER A 371 68.16 -17.20 -33.24
CA SER A 371 67.74 -15.92 -32.68
C SER A 371 67.96 -14.76 -33.64
N ARG A 372 67.02 -13.81 -33.59
CA ARG A 372 67.23 -12.43 -34.03
C ARG A 372 67.80 -11.65 -32.85
N ASN A 373 68.70 -10.71 -33.12
CA ASN A 373 69.47 -10.01 -32.10
C ASN A 373 69.36 -8.50 -32.32
N TYR A 374 69.11 -7.78 -31.23
CA TYR A 374 69.06 -6.32 -31.19
C TYR A 374 70.06 -5.84 -30.13
N ILE A 375 71.04 -5.05 -30.54
CA ILE A 375 72.19 -4.65 -29.72
C ILE A 375 72.15 -3.14 -29.54
N LYS A 376 72.19 -2.66 -28.30
CA LYS A 376 72.38 -1.24 -27.97
C LYS A 376 73.77 -1.04 -27.38
N ILE A 377 74.53 -0.11 -27.92
CA ILE A 377 75.89 0.25 -27.47
C ILE A 377 75.82 1.64 -26.83
N TYR A 378 76.31 1.78 -25.61
CA TYR A 378 76.32 3.02 -24.84
C TYR A 378 77.73 3.40 -24.40
N THR A 379 77.92 4.67 -24.06
CA THR A 379 79.11 5.17 -23.34
C THR A 379 79.05 4.81 -21.84
N PRO A 380 80.12 5.07 -21.05
CA PRO A 380 80.12 4.88 -19.59
C PRO A 380 79.18 5.84 -18.84
N ASP A 381 78.69 6.89 -19.53
CA ASP A 381 77.72 7.87 -19.03
C ASP A 381 76.30 7.61 -19.59
N ASP A 382 76.02 6.39 -20.06
CA ASP A 382 74.73 5.91 -20.62
C ASP A 382 74.18 6.71 -21.82
N VAL A 383 75.03 7.49 -22.50
CA VAL A 383 74.70 8.05 -23.82
C VAL A 383 74.68 6.91 -24.84
N LEU A 384 73.54 6.70 -25.52
CA LEU A 384 73.41 5.75 -26.63
C LEU A 384 74.29 6.17 -27.80
N VAL A 385 75.11 5.24 -28.30
CA VAL A 385 76.11 5.44 -29.36
C VAL A 385 75.64 4.83 -30.68
N SER A 386 75.17 3.58 -30.63
CA SER A 386 74.76 2.80 -31.78
C SER A 386 73.69 1.78 -31.40
N THR A 387 72.80 1.47 -32.35
CA THR A 387 71.87 0.36 -32.24
C THR A 387 71.97 -0.51 -33.48
N ILE A 388 72.11 -1.83 -33.31
CA ILE A 388 72.36 -2.79 -34.38
C ILE A 388 71.28 -3.88 -34.33
N ALA A 389 70.64 -4.15 -35.46
CA ALA A 389 69.79 -5.32 -35.65
C ALA A 389 70.55 -6.39 -36.44
N ILE A 390 70.40 -7.65 -36.06
CA ILE A 390 71.00 -8.80 -36.75
C ILE A 390 69.94 -9.88 -36.86
N ASP A 391 69.57 -10.21 -38.09
CA ASP A 391 68.58 -11.24 -38.40
C ASP A 391 69.19 -12.65 -38.23
N GLN A 392 68.33 -13.68 -38.23
CA GLN A 392 68.71 -15.06 -37.95
C GLN A 392 69.90 -15.54 -38.79
N GLY A 393 70.98 -15.96 -38.11
CA GLY A 393 72.18 -16.52 -38.75
C GLY A 393 73.02 -15.51 -39.54
N ALA A 394 72.70 -14.22 -39.46
CA ALA A 394 73.51 -13.15 -40.04
C ALA A 394 74.57 -12.65 -39.04
N THR A 395 75.49 -11.83 -39.53
CA THR A 395 76.46 -11.07 -38.72
C THR A 395 76.42 -9.61 -39.14
N SER A 396 76.88 -8.71 -38.28
CA SER A 396 76.92 -7.28 -38.60
C SER A 396 78.19 -6.64 -38.07
N GLU A 397 78.80 -5.76 -38.85
CA GLU A 397 79.97 -4.97 -38.45
C GLU A 397 79.53 -3.54 -38.14
N VAL A 398 79.99 -3.01 -37.00
CA VAL A 398 79.79 -1.63 -36.58
C VAL A 398 81.13 -0.95 -36.39
N TYR A 399 81.24 0.33 -36.77
CA TYR A 399 82.46 1.12 -36.64
C TYR A 399 82.30 2.10 -35.48
N LEU A 400 83.29 2.23 -34.61
CA LEU A 400 83.19 3.07 -33.40
C LEU A 400 84.41 4.00 -33.27
N PRO A 401 84.28 5.14 -32.56
CA PRO A 401 85.43 5.85 -32.04
C PRO A 401 86.23 4.99 -31.04
N GLN A 402 87.46 5.38 -30.74
CA GLN A 402 88.18 4.81 -29.58
C GLN A 402 87.46 5.17 -28.28
N GLY A 403 87.25 4.21 -27.37
CA GLY A 403 86.61 4.47 -26.08
C GLY A 403 86.22 3.23 -25.29
N SER A 404 85.60 3.46 -24.12
CA SER A 404 84.94 2.42 -23.32
C SER A 404 83.45 2.39 -23.63
N TYR A 405 82.87 1.20 -23.77
CA TYR A 405 81.48 1.00 -24.16
C TYR A 405 80.77 -0.02 -23.27
N ARG A 406 79.50 0.24 -22.96
CA ARG A 406 78.56 -0.78 -22.49
C ARG A 406 77.86 -1.39 -23.69
N ILE A 407 77.68 -2.71 -23.68
CA ILE A 407 76.98 -3.42 -24.76
C ILE A 407 75.82 -4.20 -24.13
N ARG A 408 74.61 -3.97 -24.64
CA ARG A 408 73.41 -4.71 -24.26
C ARG A 408 72.87 -5.47 -25.46
N ASN A 409 72.41 -6.71 -25.27
CA ASN A 409 71.83 -7.54 -26.30
C ASN A 409 70.46 -8.08 -25.86
N ALA A 410 69.42 -7.71 -26.61
CA ALA A 410 68.11 -8.35 -26.59
C ALA A 410 68.10 -9.38 -27.71
N TYR A 411 67.61 -10.59 -27.45
CA TYR A 411 67.47 -11.60 -28.50
C TYR A 411 66.24 -12.49 -28.27
N GLY A 412 65.73 -13.04 -29.36
CA GLY A 412 64.56 -13.91 -29.33
C GLY A 412 64.33 -14.62 -30.66
N THR A 413 63.56 -15.71 -30.60
CA THR A 413 63.01 -16.40 -31.79
C THR A 413 61.56 -16.04 -32.06
N GLY A 414 60.86 -15.48 -31.06
CA GLY A 414 59.49 -14.97 -31.17
C GLY A 414 59.38 -13.67 -31.95
N ASP A 415 58.18 -13.09 -31.94
CA ASP A 415 57.82 -11.91 -32.72
C ASP A 415 58.55 -10.62 -32.31
N TRP A 416 58.52 -9.61 -33.19
CA TRP A 416 59.15 -8.31 -32.96
C TRP A 416 58.10 -7.23 -32.78
N PHE A 417 58.22 -6.43 -31.73
CA PHE A 417 57.25 -5.43 -31.30
C PHE A 417 57.82 -3.99 -31.37
N GLY A 418 58.79 -3.76 -32.25
CA GLY A 418 59.44 -2.45 -32.42
C GLY A 418 60.58 -2.20 -31.41
N GLU A 419 61.22 -1.04 -31.49
CA GLU A 419 62.46 -0.77 -30.74
C GLU A 419 62.26 -0.58 -29.23
N ALA A 420 61.03 -0.31 -28.79
CA ALA A 420 60.65 -0.14 -27.38
C ALA A 420 60.38 -1.48 -26.70
N ASP A 421 59.56 -2.34 -27.31
CA ASP A 421 59.15 -3.62 -26.73
C ASP A 421 59.99 -4.83 -27.18
N MET A 422 60.70 -4.68 -28.30
CA MET A 422 61.63 -5.66 -28.87
C MET A 422 61.00 -7.04 -29.09
N PHE A 423 61.19 -7.99 -28.18
CA PHE A 423 60.72 -9.37 -28.30
C PHE A 423 59.64 -9.74 -27.26
N GLY A 424 59.10 -8.74 -26.53
CA GLY A 424 58.15 -8.97 -25.44
C GLY A 424 58.73 -9.83 -24.32
N ASP A 425 57.88 -10.57 -23.61
CA ASP A 425 58.29 -11.47 -22.52
C ASP A 425 58.99 -12.77 -23.02
N GLU A 426 58.90 -13.09 -24.31
CA GLU A 426 59.68 -14.18 -24.92
C GLU A 426 61.14 -13.76 -25.19
N GLY A 427 61.43 -12.46 -25.14
CA GLY A 427 62.77 -11.91 -25.27
C GLY A 427 63.68 -12.24 -24.09
N THR A 428 64.96 -12.45 -24.39
CA THR A 428 66.02 -12.47 -23.38
C THR A 428 66.85 -11.19 -23.49
N TYR A 429 66.91 -10.41 -22.41
CA TYR A 429 67.54 -9.10 -22.35
C TYR A 429 68.80 -9.19 -21.49
N LEU A 430 69.96 -8.88 -22.07
CA LEU A 430 71.28 -9.07 -21.46
C LEU A 430 72.12 -7.79 -21.45
N ILE A 431 72.83 -7.58 -20.37
CA ILE A 431 74.03 -6.73 -20.28
C ILE A 431 75.24 -7.64 -20.44
N LEU A 432 76.17 -7.28 -21.32
CA LEU A 432 77.45 -7.97 -21.47
C LEU A 432 78.45 -7.43 -20.44
N LEU A 433 79.23 -8.32 -19.84
CA LEU A 433 80.26 -8.04 -18.85
C LEU A 433 81.62 -8.51 -19.37
N ASN A 434 82.68 -7.77 -19.07
CA ASN A 434 84.04 -8.24 -19.30
C ASN A 434 84.40 -9.28 -18.24
N GLY A 435 84.65 -10.53 -18.65
CA GLY A 435 84.86 -11.65 -17.71
C GLY A 435 86.17 -11.60 -16.91
N ASP A 436 87.13 -10.73 -17.27
CA ASP A 436 88.34 -10.50 -16.48
C ASP A 436 88.12 -9.46 -15.36
N SER A 437 87.12 -8.57 -15.47
CA SER A 437 86.84 -7.50 -14.50
C SER A 437 85.49 -7.58 -13.78
N ASP A 438 84.52 -8.34 -14.31
CA ASP A 438 83.11 -8.36 -13.89
C ASP A 438 82.42 -6.96 -14.02
N GLU A 439 82.95 -6.10 -14.90
CA GLU A 439 82.40 -4.77 -15.22
C GLU A 439 81.68 -4.76 -16.58
N ASP A 440 80.67 -3.90 -16.74
CA ASP A 440 79.90 -3.75 -17.98
C ASP A 440 80.59 -2.90 -19.06
N LEU A 441 81.91 -2.71 -18.96
CA LEU A 441 82.70 -1.80 -19.79
C LEU A 441 83.78 -2.52 -20.61
N PHE A 442 83.70 -2.35 -21.93
CA PHE A 442 84.69 -2.83 -22.89
C PHE A 442 85.48 -1.66 -23.47
N TYR A 443 86.80 -1.62 -23.24
CA TYR A 443 87.68 -0.61 -23.80
C TYR A 443 88.21 -1.06 -25.17
N LEU A 444 87.92 -0.28 -26.21
CA LEU A 444 88.27 -0.58 -27.60
C LEU A 444 89.22 0.51 -28.13
N GLU A 445 90.38 0.09 -28.66
CA GLU A 445 91.48 0.96 -29.11
C GLU A 445 91.34 1.39 -30.57
N THR A 446 91.93 2.55 -30.91
CA THR A 446 92.03 3.01 -32.31
C THR A 446 92.81 2.01 -33.17
N TYR A 447 92.34 1.83 -34.40
CA TYR A 447 92.76 0.82 -35.38
C TYR A 447 92.54 -0.65 -34.95
N GLY A 448 91.79 -0.89 -33.87
CA GLY A 448 91.37 -2.23 -33.48
C GLY A 448 90.39 -2.86 -34.48
N ILE A 449 90.53 -4.17 -34.66
CA ILE A 449 89.60 -5.01 -35.43
C ILE A 449 89.12 -6.09 -34.46
N TYR A 450 87.92 -5.91 -33.93
CA TYR A 450 87.36 -6.73 -32.88
C TYR A 450 86.27 -7.66 -33.42
N THR A 451 86.15 -8.85 -32.82
CA THR A 451 85.03 -9.77 -33.08
C THR A 451 84.37 -10.11 -31.75
N LEU A 452 83.10 -9.77 -31.60
CA LEU A 452 82.26 -10.14 -30.47
C LEU A 452 81.41 -11.35 -30.85
N TYR A 453 81.77 -12.52 -30.34
CA TYR A 453 80.94 -13.71 -30.42
C TYR A 453 79.91 -13.68 -29.29
N LEU A 454 78.62 -13.64 -29.63
CA LEU A 454 77.55 -13.75 -28.65
C LEU A 454 77.25 -15.23 -28.41
N ARG A 455 77.13 -15.65 -27.14
CA ARG A 455 76.65 -16.99 -26.72
C ARG A 455 77.33 -18.16 -27.47
N SER A 456 78.65 -18.12 -27.69
CA SER A 456 79.35 -19.18 -28.43
C SER A 456 79.28 -20.52 -27.70
N ALA A 457 78.97 -21.59 -28.42
CA ALA A 457 78.88 -22.95 -27.86
C ALA A 457 80.25 -23.62 -27.62
N GLU A 458 81.32 -23.08 -28.22
CA GLU A 458 82.70 -23.47 -28.02
C GLU A 458 83.54 -22.27 -27.56
N ASP A 459 84.66 -22.53 -26.88
CA ASP A 459 85.62 -21.51 -26.46
C ASP A 459 86.23 -20.81 -27.69
N VAL A 460 85.94 -19.52 -27.84
CA VAL A 460 86.55 -18.67 -28.88
C VAL A 460 87.82 -18.01 -28.35
N TYR A 461 88.77 -17.73 -29.25
CA TYR A 461 90.02 -17.05 -28.86
C TYR A 461 89.76 -15.55 -28.62
N GLY A 462 89.86 -15.12 -27.36
CA GLY A 462 89.69 -13.72 -26.96
C GLY A 462 89.64 -13.56 -25.44
N GLU A 463 89.28 -12.36 -24.99
CA GLU A 463 88.86 -12.11 -23.61
C GLU A 463 87.44 -12.68 -23.40
N PRO A 464 87.13 -13.29 -22.23
CA PRO A 464 85.81 -13.83 -21.95
C PRO A 464 84.77 -12.71 -21.82
N VAL A 465 83.54 -12.99 -22.29
CA VAL A 465 82.39 -12.09 -22.15
C VAL A 465 81.30 -12.81 -21.34
N ASP A 466 81.10 -12.36 -20.11
CA ASP A 466 80.04 -12.85 -19.22
C ASP A 466 78.73 -12.09 -19.45
N LEU A 467 77.63 -12.59 -18.89
CA LEU A 467 76.28 -12.11 -19.20
C LEU A 467 75.46 -11.92 -17.91
N LYS A 468 74.72 -10.80 -17.84
CA LYS A 468 73.75 -10.52 -16.77
C LYS A 468 72.39 -10.22 -17.38
N THR A 469 71.33 -10.85 -16.87
CA THR A 469 69.94 -10.57 -17.27
C THR A 469 69.47 -9.21 -16.78
N GLU A 470 68.66 -8.54 -17.61
CA GLU A 470 67.99 -7.27 -17.34
C GLU A 470 66.49 -7.40 -17.71
N SER A 471 65.63 -6.44 -17.33
CA SER A 471 64.25 -6.41 -17.85
C SER A 471 64.16 -5.69 -19.20
N ARG A 472 63.12 -6.02 -20.00
CA ARG A 472 62.74 -5.29 -21.23
C ARG A 472 62.71 -3.77 -20.98
N ASP A 473 62.00 -3.37 -19.94
CA ASP A 473 61.74 -1.95 -19.61
C ASP A 473 63.01 -1.17 -19.21
N ASN A 474 64.09 -1.86 -18.81
CA ASN A 474 65.37 -1.27 -18.43
C ASN A 474 66.40 -1.25 -19.57
N PHE A 475 66.11 -1.87 -20.73
CA PHE A 475 67.07 -2.23 -21.78
C PHE A 475 67.43 -1.09 -22.76
#